data_AF-A0A2E0BQA0-F1
#
_entry.id   AF-A0A2E0BQA0-F1
#
_cell.length_a   1.000
_cell.length_b   1.000
_cell.length_c   1.000
_cell.angle_alpha   90.00
_cell.angle_beta   90.00
_cell.angle_gamma   90.00
#
_symmetry.space_group_name_H-M   'P 1'
#
loop_
_entity.id
_entity.type
_entity.pdbx_description
1 polymer ?
#
loop_
_entity_poly.entity_id
_entity_poly.type
_entity_poly.pdbx_seq_one_letter_code
_entity_poly.pdbx_strand_id
1 'polypeptide(L)'
;MRTLLDAIKLAESEEIDGLWAILKYKDIGIMRKLKSMSALLDIDDNKVIDEAPKDEDNRIIDFKTRNQIHKILLETSKQAYE
;
A
#
# COMPACT_ATOMS: atom_id res chain seq x y z
N MET A 1 5.05 -7.34 -4.40
CA MET A 1 4.38 -6.80 -3.20
C MET A 1 3.05 -7.51 -3.04
N ARG A 2 3.08 -8.83 -2.92
CA ARG A 2 1.89 -9.66 -2.79
C ARG A 2 1.24 -9.47 -1.42
N THR A 3 2.05 -9.42 -0.37
CA THR A 3 1.59 -9.34 1.02
C THR A 3 0.66 -8.14 1.25
N LEU A 4 1.08 -6.93 0.88
CA LEU A 4 0.23 -5.74 1.02
C LEU A 4 -0.99 -5.77 0.08
N LEU A 5 -0.82 -6.19 -1.18
CA LEU A 5 -1.92 -6.17 -2.14
C LEU A 5 -3.03 -7.18 -1.79
N ASP A 6 -2.67 -8.34 -1.26
CA ASP A 6 -3.64 -9.34 -0.80
C ASP A 6 -4.34 -8.87 0.48
N ALA A 7 -3.63 -8.22 1.41
CA ALA A 7 -4.23 -7.62 2.60
C ALA A 7 -5.24 -6.51 2.25
N ILE A 8 -4.91 -5.64 1.28
CA ILE A 8 -5.83 -4.58 0.83
C ILE A 8 -7.16 -5.16 0.31
N LYS A 9 -7.15 -6.32 -0.35
CA LYS A 9 -8.39 -6.94 -0.86
C LYS A 9 -9.33 -7.45 0.23
N LEU A 10 -8.80 -7.68 1.43
CA LEU A 10 -9.53 -8.19 2.58
C LEU A 10 -9.83 -7.09 3.60
N ALA A 11 -9.40 -5.85 3.33
CA ALA A 11 -9.52 -4.74 4.24
C ALA A 11 -10.96 -4.24 4.37
N GLU A 12 -11.35 -3.90 5.58
CA GLU A 12 -12.66 -3.31 5.90
C GLU A 12 -12.75 -1.86 5.39
N SER A 13 -13.97 -1.30 5.34
CA SER A 13 -14.20 0.03 4.74
C SER A 13 -13.35 1.15 5.38
N GLU A 14 -13.20 1.11 6.70
CA GLU A 14 -12.42 2.07 7.48
C GLU A 14 -10.92 1.94 7.20
N GLU A 15 -10.44 0.72 6.97
CA GLU A 15 -9.05 0.46 6.61
C GLU A 15 -8.78 0.97 5.18
N ILE A 16 -9.71 0.76 4.24
CA ILE A 16 -9.61 1.30 2.88
C ILE A 16 -9.51 2.83 2.89
N ASP A 17 -10.33 3.51 3.68
CA ASP A 17 -10.27 4.98 3.86
C ASP A 17 -8.92 5.41 4.44
N GLY A 18 -8.43 4.71 5.46
CA GLY A 18 -7.11 4.95 6.04
C GLY A 18 -5.97 4.76 5.05
N LEU A 19 -6.02 3.71 4.23
CA LEU A 19 -5.03 3.43 3.18
C LEU A 19 -5.03 4.52 2.11
N TRP A 20 -6.19 5.04 1.71
CA TRP A 20 -6.30 6.20 0.82
C TRP A 20 -5.65 7.44 1.43
N ALA A 21 -5.92 7.73 2.70
CA ALA A 21 -5.32 8.86 3.40
C ALA A 21 -3.78 8.76 3.42
N ILE A 22 -3.23 7.58 3.76
CA ILE A 22 -1.78 7.34 3.77
C ILE A 22 -1.19 7.50 2.36
N LEU A 23 -1.84 6.94 1.32
CA LEU A 23 -1.34 7.01 -0.06
C LEU A 23 -1.30 8.45 -0.58
N LYS A 24 -2.30 9.28 -0.22
CA LYS A 24 -2.45 10.67 -0.67
C LYS A 24 -1.61 11.65 0.14
N TYR A 25 -1.12 11.29 1.32
CA TYR A 25 -0.34 12.19 2.15
C TYR A 25 0.95 12.62 1.46
N LYS A 26 1.15 13.92 1.22
CA LYS A 26 2.23 14.42 0.36
C LYS A 26 3.58 14.55 1.06
N ASP A 27 3.61 14.62 2.39
CA ASP A 27 4.81 15.01 3.15
C ASP A 27 5.71 13.82 3.56
N ILE A 28 5.36 12.60 3.14
CA ILE A 28 6.13 11.39 3.48
C ILE A 28 6.49 10.59 2.22
N GLY A 29 7.67 9.99 2.19
CA GLY A 29 8.10 9.13 1.08
C GLY A 29 7.40 7.76 1.07
N ILE A 30 7.53 7.00 -0.03
CA ILE A 30 6.96 5.64 -0.15
C ILE A 30 7.31 4.72 1.01
N MET A 31 8.55 4.80 1.51
CA MET A 31 9.02 3.97 2.59
C MET A 31 8.12 4.11 3.83
N ARG A 32 7.87 5.35 4.26
CA ARG A 32 7.01 5.61 5.41
C ARG A 32 5.55 5.23 5.15
N LYS A 33 5.07 5.39 3.90
CA LYS A 33 3.74 4.93 3.50
C LYS A 33 3.59 3.42 3.67
N LEU A 34 4.53 2.62 3.14
CA LEU A 34 4.49 1.17 3.26
C LEU A 34 4.45 0.71 4.72
N LYS A 35 5.26 1.34 5.59
CA LYS A 35 5.24 1.05 7.03
C LYS A 35 3.91 1.41 7.68
N SER A 36 3.38 2.59 7.39
CA SER A 36 2.08 3.03 7.93
C SER A 36 0.94 2.15 7.45
N MET A 37 0.93 1.73 6.18
CA MET A 37 -0.08 0.81 5.65
C MET A 37 0.06 -0.58 6.26
N SER A 38 1.29 -1.05 6.48
CA SER A 38 1.54 -2.35 7.11
C SER A 38 1.07 -2.36 8.56
N ALA A 39 1.32 -1.28 9.30
CA ALA A 39 0.83 -1.11 10.66
C ALA A 39 -0.71 -0.99 10.72
N LEU A 40 -1.33 -0.31 9.76
CA LEU A 40 -2.78 -0.19 9.69
C LEU A 40 -3.47 -1.55 9.45
N LEU A 41 -2.88 -2.40 8.61
CA LEU A 41 -3.41 -3.72 8.24
C LEU A 41 -2.87 -4.88 9.10
N ASP A 42 -2.12 -4.59 10.17
CA ASP A 42 -1.47 -5.56 11.04
C ASP A 42 -0.64 -6.64 10.29
N ILE A 43 0.19 -6.21 9.34
CA ILE A 43 1.09 -7.08 8.55
C ILE A 43 2.56 -6.70 8.71
N ASP A 44 3.46 -7.66 8.44
CA ASP A 44 4.91 -7.47 8.52
C ASP A 44 5.43 -6.49 7.44
N ASP A 45 5.90 -5.33 7.89
CA ASP A 45 6.41 -4.27 7.02
C ASP A 45 7.68 -4.70 6.28
N ASN A 46 8.57 -5.49 6.90
CA ASN A 46 9.81 -5.94 6.27
C ASN A 46 9.51 -6.75 5.01
N LYS A 47 8.53 -7.65 5.10
CA LYS A 47 8.09 -8.44 3.96
C LYS A 47 7.49 -7.57 2.85
N VAL A 48 6.67 -6.58 3.21
CA VAL A 48 6.10 -5.63 2.24
C VAL A 48 7.21 -4.84 1.51
N ILE A 49 8.21 -4.40 2.25
CA ILE A 49 9.37 -3.64 1.75
C ILE A 49 10.21 -4.49 0.80
N ASP A 50 10.44 -5.75 1.14
CA ASP A 50 11.24 -6.66 0.34
C ASP A 50 10.59 -7.02 -0.99
N GLU A 51 9.26 -7.15 -0.98
CA GLU A 51 8.48 -7.44 -2.18
C GLU A 51 8.17 -6.19 -3.02
N ALA A 52 8.49 -4.99 -2.56
CA ALA A 52 8.24 -3.76 -3.28
C ALA A 52 9.07 -3.69 -4.59
N PRO A 53 8.58 -3.02 -5.64
CA PRO A 53 9.38 -2.79 -6.85
C PRO A 53 10.64 -1.99 -6.53
N LYS A 54 11.81 -2.53 -6.88
CA LYS A 54 13.11 -1.88 -6.67
C LYS A 54 13.84 -1.63 -7.99
N ASP A 55 14.73 -0.66 -7.99
CA ASP A 55 15.68 -0.40 -9.08
C ASP A 55 16.96 -1.25 -8.93
N GLU A 56 17.95 -1.00 -9.80
CA GLU A 56 19.24 -1.71 -9.81
C GLU A 56 20.06 -1.46 -8.52
N ASP A 57 19.82 -0.34 -7.83
CA ASP A 57 20.45 0.02 -6.56
C ASP A 57 19.68 -0.50 -5.34
N ASN A 58 18.70 -1.39 -5.55
CA ASN A 58 17.82 -1.94 -4.51
C ASN A 58 16.98 -0.87 -3.79
N ARG A 59 16.74 0.28 -4.41
CA ARG A 59 15.87 1.35 -3.89
C ARG A 59 14.45 1.18 -4.38
N ILE A 60 13.48 1.42 -3.50
CA ILE A 60 12.06 1.31 -3.85
C ILE A 60 11.68 2.37 -4.88
N ILE A 61 11.08 1.94 -5.98
CA ILE A 61 10.58 2.83 -7.04
C ILE A 61 9.23 3.41 -6.59
N ASP A 62 9.24 4.65 -6.08
CA ASP A 62 8.08 5.35 -5.50
C ASP A 62 6.88 5.35 -6.46
N PHE A 63 7.06 5.83 -7.70
CA PHE A 63 5.99 5.94 -8.68
C PHE A 63 5.33 4.59 -8.99
N LYS A 64 6.14 3.54 -9.22
CA LYS A 64 5.64 2.20 -9.55
C LYS A 64 4.90 1.59 -8.37
N THR A 65 5.44 1.74 -7.16
CA THR A 65 4.83 1.22 -5.93
C THR A 65 3.50 1.91 -5.65
N ARG A 66 3.45 3.25 -5.71
CA ARG A 66 2.20 4.01 -5.51
C ARG A 66 1.15 3.66 -6.54
N ASN A 67 1.53 3.46 -7.80
CA ASN A 67 0.59 3.05 -8.84
C ASN A 67 0.03 1.63 -8.60
N GLN A 68 0.83 0.70 -8.09
CA GLN A 68 0.34 -0.63 -7.72
C GLN A 68 -0.69 -0.54 -6.59
N ILE A 69 -0.39 0.20 -5.52
CA ILE A 69 -1.30 0.41 -4.39
C ILE A 69 -2.57 1.14 -4.84
N HIS A 70 -2.43 2.18 -5.65
CA HIS A 70 -3.57 2.96 -6.16
C HIS A 70 -4.56 2.10 -6.95
N LYS A 71 -4.04 1.23 -7.84
CA LYS A 71 -4.89 0.35 -8.66
C LYS A 71 -5.69 -0.61 -7.78
N ILE A 72 -5.03 -1.28 -6.84
CA ILE A 72 -5.74 -2.23 -5.98
C ILE A 72 -6.75 -1.55 -5.06
N LEU A 73 -6.41 -0.37 -4.51
CA LEU A 73 -7.35 0.39 -3.69
C LEU A 73 -8.57 0.80 -4.50
N LEU A 74 -8.38 1.25 -5.75
CA LEU A 74 -9.50 1.60 -6.63
C LEU A 74 -10.38 0.39 -6.95
N GLU A 75 -9.78 -0.78 -7.19
CA GLU A 75 -10.50 -2.04 -7.43
C GLU A 75 -11.30 -2.47 -6.20
N THR A 76 -10.68 -2.48 -5.02
CA THR A 76 -11.34 -2.87 -3.76
C THR A 76 -12.39 -1.86 -3.30
N SER A 77 -12.13 -0.56 -3.45
CA SER A 77 -13.11 0.49 -3.07
C SER A 77 -14.42 0.34 -3.85
N LYS A 78 -14.35 -0.04 -5.14
CA LYS A 78 -15.57 -0.28 -5.94
C LYS A 78 -16.42 -1.42 -5.39
N GLN A 79 -15.79 -2.44 -4.79
CA GLN A 79 -16.49 -3.57 -4.18
C GLN A 79 -17.02 -3.25 -2.78
N ALA A 80 -16.37 -2.35 -2.05
CA ALA A 80 -16.74 -2.00 -0.68
C ALA A 80 -17.93 -1.03 -0.57
N TYR A 81 -18.25 -0.28 -1.64
CA TYR A 81 -19.36 0.68 -1.68
C TYR A 81 -20.56 0.21 -2.52
N GLU A 82 -20.58 -1.05 -2.95
CA GLU A 82 -21.73 -1.73 -3.57
C GLU A 82 -22.46 -2.60 -2.54
#